data_AF-A0A2G8L5M2-F1
#
_entry.id   AF-A0A2G8L5M2-F1
#
_cell.length_a   1.000
_cell.length_b   1.000
_cell.length_c   1.000
_cell.angle_alpha   90.00
_cell.angle_beta   90.00
_cell.angle_gamma   90.00
#
_symmetry.space_group_name_H-M   'P 1'
#
loop_
_entity.id
_entity.type
_entity.pdbx_description
1 polymer ?
#
loop_
_entity_poly.entity_id
_entity_poly.type
_entity_poly.pdbx_seq_one_letter_code
_entity_poly.pdbx_strand_id
1 'polypeptide(L)'
;MASKESAERFQVLSFAQVERLDQMLREPVCIHGKGNFPTLDLTLLDLVDSLRGKFERSGIEVRHVRLNGGAASYVLCSDESKVYNDLDVIFGVDLSTEENSHKIREIVFGTLLEFLPDNVNKNRIGCNIMQEAYVEKMVKISSPKDRWSLISLSNNKGKNIELNVFGDFIVALHHLNNKLIATRNPEEIRGGGLLKYCNLLVRDYSPACKKEIKELEKYMCSRFFIDFTELPQQRQKLENYLVSHFANDEVAKYEYLMILRRVVDSSTVCLMGHERRQTLHLISELAQQVQRNLAFHQSIPHSVITGPFQAFLPCMQYIPVDYDSYYFQHHQQQNSERMSPNYYHPIHQNQGLSQQGELGRHLDNQTGPQTLGSLQKSSVK
;
A
#
# COMPACT_ATOMS: atom_id res chain seq x y z
N MET A 1 1.08 -31.68 -25.35
CA MET A 1 1.84 -30.61 -26.03
C MET A 1 1.67 -29.34 -25.20
N ALA A 2 2.75 -28.70 -24.76
CA ALA A 2 2.66 -27.32 -24.26
C ALA A 2 2.56 -26.38 -25.48
N SER A 3 1.73 -25.34 -25.43
CA SER A 3 1.63 -24.37 -26.53
C SER A 3 2.85 -23.44 -26.55
N LYS A 4 3.21 -22.94 -27.74
CA LYS A 4 4.38 -22.05 -27.92
C LYS A 4 4.33 -20.79 -27.05
N GLU A 5 3.12 -20.31 -26.73
CA GLU A 5 2.87 -19.16 -25.86
C GLU A 5 3.56 -19.27 -24.48
N SER A 6 3.74 -20.49 -23.95
CA SER A 6 4.41 -20.66 -22.66
C SER A 6 5.90 -20.34 -22.68
N ALA A 7 6.53 -20.27 -23.86
CA ALA A 7 7.93 -19.88 -24.02
C ALA A 7 8.11 -18.35 -24.04
N GLU A 8 7.14 -17.61 -24.62
CA GLU A 8 7.20 -16.15 -24.76
C GLU A 8 6.97 -15.41 -23.42
N ARG A 9 6.39 -16.09 -22.43
CA ARG A 9 6.18 -15.55 -21.07
C ARG A 9 7.48 -15.41 -20.25
N PHE A 10 8.53 -16.17 -20.53
CA PHE A 10 9.71 -16.26 -19.66
C PHE A 10 10.99 -15.79 -20.36
N GLN A 11 11.57 -14.71 -19.84
CA GLN A 11 12.89 -14.22 -20.26
C GLN A 11 13.91 -14.50 -19.14
N VAL A 12 15.10 -14.95 -19.52
CA VAL A 12 16.27 -15.00 -18.61
C VAL A 12 16.84 -13.58 -18.50
N LEU A 13 17.04 -13.10 -17.27
CA LEU A 13 17.63 -11.80 -17.01
C LEU A 13 19.04 -11.69 -17.62
N SER A 14 19.36 -10.54 -18.20
CA SER A 14 20.73 -10.25 -18.64
C SER A 14 21.66 -10.05 -17.44
N PHE A 15 22.98 -10.15 -17.63
CA PHE A 15 23.95 -9.98 -16.53
C PHE A 15 23.73 -8.67 -15.74
N ALA A 16 23.55 -7.54 -16.43
CA ALA A 16 23.31 -6.25 -15.78
C ALA A 16 21.95 -6.17 -15.04
N GLN A 17 20.96 -6.98 -15.42
CA GLN A 17 19.70 -7.11 -14.66
C GLN A 17 19.89 -8.00 -13.42
N VAL A 18 20.68 -9.07 -13.51
CA VAL A 18 21.05 -9.92 -12.36
C VAL A 18 21.91 -9.15 -11.36
N GLU A 19 22.84 -8.31 -11.83
CA GLU A 19 23.70 -7.45 -11.01
C GLU A 19 22.87 -6.42 -10.23
N ARG A 20 21.93 -5.71 -10.88
CA ARG A 20 20.98 -4.82 -10.18
C ARG A 20 20.07 -5.55 -9.20
N LEU A 21 19.69 -6.80 -9.49
CA LEU A 21 18.89 -7.63 -8.57
C LEU A 21 19.71 -8.01 -7.32
N ASP A 22 20.95 -8.47 -7.48
CA ASP A 22 21.81 -8.83 -6.36
C ASP A 22 22.16 -7.60 -5.50
N GLN A 23 22.46 -6.46 -6.12
CA GLN A 23 22.66 -5.17 -5.44
C GLN A 23 21.43 -4.75 -4.64
N MET A 24 20.23 -4.82 -5.21
CA MET A 24 18.96 -4.52 -4.52
C MET A 24 18.71 -5.48 -3.35
N LEU A 25 18.93 -6.79 -3.54
CA LEU A 25 18.70 -7.80 -2.50
C LEU A 25 19.65 -7.64 -1.30
N ARG A 26 20.85 -7.08 -1.55
CA ARG A 26 21.88 -6.76 -0.53
C ARG A 26 21.81 -5.33 0.01
N GLU A 27 20.91 -4.47 -0.50
CA GLU A 27 20.72 -3.13 0.05
C GLU A 27 20.23 -3.25 1.51
N PRO A 28 20.84 -2.56 2.49
CA PRO A 28 20.33 -2.53 3.86
C PRO A 28 18.96 -1.85 3.94
N VAL A 29 17.97 -2.54 4.50
CA VAL A 29 16.59 -2.06 4.69
C VAL A 29 16.25 -2.00 6.17
N CYS A 30 15.81 -0.82 6.61
CA CYS A 30 15.42 -0.52 7.98
C CYS A 30 13.92 -0.80 8.20
N ILE A 31 13.55 -1.80 9.01
CA ILE A 31 12.17 -1.98 9.49
C ILE A 31 12.02 -1.21 10.80
N HIS A 32 11.15 -0.20 10.82
CA HIS A 32 11.05 0.73 11.93
C HIS A 32 10.07 0.22 12.99
N GLY A 33 10.55 0.09 14.23
CA GLY A 33 9.71 -0.25 15.38
C GLY A 33 8.81 0.92 15.81
N LYS A 34 7.56 0.60 16.20
CA LYS A 34 6.60 1.56 16.74
C LYS A 34 6.87 1.81 18.24
N GLY A 35 6.78 3.07 18.65
CA GLY A 35 7.03 3.47 20.04
C GLY A 35 8.49 3.26 20.45
N ASN A 36 8.73 2.41 21.45
CA ASN A 36 10.06 2.17 22.03
C ASN A 36 10.78 0.93 21.46
N PHE A 37 10.23 0.29 20.41
CA PHE A 37 10.89 -0.83 19.74
C PHE A 37 12.04 -0.32 18.85
N PRO A 38 13.19 -1.02 18.80
CA PRO A 38 14.32 -0.61 17.96
C PRO A 38 13.97 -0.70 16.47
N THR A 39 14.85 -0.16 15.63
CA THR A 39 14.83 -0.46 14.19
C THR A 39 15.52 -1.80 13.96
N LEU A 40 14.98 -2.63 13.06
CA LEU A 40 15.65 -3.82 12.55
C LEU A 40 16.42 -3.43 11.29
N ASP A 41 17.74 -3.61 11.29
CA ASP A 41 18.58 -3.42 10.10
C ASP A 41 18.96 -4.80 9.53
N LEU A 42 18.51 -5.09 8.30
CA LEU A 42 18.72 -6.36 7.60
C LEU A 42 18.82 -6.15 6.08
N THR A 43 19.24 -7.15 5.32
CA THR A 43 19.06 -7.15 3.86
C THR A 43 17.84 -7.98 3.46
N LEU A 44 17.27 -7.71 2.28
CA LEU A 44 16.13 -8.50 1.80
C LEU A 44 16.52 -9.96 1.53
N LEU A 45 17.78 -10.20 1.14
CA LEU A 45 18.35 -11.53 0.98
C LEU A 45 18.35 -12.32 2.31
N ASP A 46 18.89 -11.74 3.39
CA ASP A 46 18.98 -12.42 4.70
C ASP A 46 17.59 -12.78 5.24
N LEU A 47 16.62 -11.86 5.08
CA LEU A 47 15.24 -12.10 5.47
C LEU A 47 14.62 -13.23 4.64
N VAL A 48 14.81 -13.24 3.33
CA VAL A 48 14.25 -14.26 2.43
C VAL A 48 14.84 -15.65 2.70
N ASP A 49 16.16 -15.78 2.83
CA ASP A 49 16.81 -17.06 3.05
C ASP A 49 16.52 -17.62 4.46
N SER A 50 16.46 -16.75 5.47
CA SER A 50 16.07 -17.13 6.84
C SER A 50 14.61 -17.62 6.90
N LEU A 51 13.67 -16.90 6.28
CA LEU A 51 12.27 -17.31 6.19
C LEU A 51 12.12 -18.63 5.43
N ARG A 52 12.71 -18.72 4.23
CA ARG A 52 12.66 -19.92 3.38
C ARG A 52 13.17 -21.15 4.12
N GLY A 53 14.37 -21.06 4.69
CA GLY A 53 14.99 -22.16 5.41
C GLY A 53 14.20 -22.59 6.65
N LYS A 54 13.38 -21.73 7.25
CA LYS A 54 12.50 -22.07 8.39
C LYS A 54 11.15 -22.63 7.96
N PHE A 55 10.57 -22.15 6.86
CA PHE A 55 9.40 -22.79 6.25
C PHE A 55 9.71 -24.25 5.89
N GLU A 56 10.81 -24.48 5.15
CA GLU A 56 11.24 -25.83 4.74
C GLU A 56 11.52 -26.73 5.95
N ARG A 57 12.25 -26.25 6.97
CA ARG A 57 12.48 -26.97 8.25
C ARG A 57 11.20 -27.26 9.05
N SER A 58 10.13 -26.51 8.82
CA SER A 58 8.84 -26.64 9.51
C SER A 58 7.80 -27.43 8.71
N GLY A 59 8.21 -28.08 7.61
CA GLY A 59 7.34 -28.88 6.73
C GLY A 59 6.46 -28.05 5.78
N ILE A 60 6.78 -26.78 5.56
CA ILE A 60 6.08 -25.90 4.61
C ILE A 60 6.92 -25.81 3.33
N GLU A 61 6.45 -26.43 2.25
CA GLU A 61 7.12 -26.40 0.95
C GLU A 61 7.12 -25.00 0.33
N VAL A 62 8.29 -24.46 0.00
CA VAL A 62 8.45 -23.17 -0.68
C VAL A 62 8.62 -23.39 -2.19
N ARG A 63 7.50 -23.50 -2.92
CA ARG A 63 7.48 -23.81 -4.37
C ARG A 63 8.22 -22.77 -5.23
N HIS A 64 8.31 -21.53 -4.74
CA HIS A 64 9.17 -20.45 -5.25
C HIS A 64 9.16 -19.26 -4.30
N VAL A 65 10.17 -18.40 -4.41
CA VAL A 65 10.15 -17.00 -3.94
C VAL A 65 10.26 -16.08 -5.15
N ARG A 66 9.57 -14.94 -5.17
CA ARG A 66 9.59 -13.96 -6.27
C ARG A 66 9.57 -12.53 -5.74
N LEU A 67 10.34 -11.65 -6.38
CA LEU A 67 10.19 -10.20 -6.28
C LEU A 67 9.05 -9.73 -7.21
N ASN A 68 8.32 -8.69 -6.84
CA ASN A 68 7.23 -8.12 -7.65
C ASN A 68 7.28 -6.57 -7.63
N GLY A 69 6.25 -5.93 -8.20
CA GLY A 69 5.97 -4.50 -8.01
C GLY A 69 6.95 -3.55 -8.68
N GLY A 70 7.16 -2.40 -8.04
CA GLY A 70 8.11 -1.38 -8.51
C GLY A 70 9.54 -1.91 -8.52
N ALA A 71 9.92 -2.69 -7.51
CA ALA A 71 11.25 -3.28 -7.38
C ALA A 71 11.60 -4.22 -8.56
N ALA A 72 10.70 -5.14 -8.92
CA ALA A 72 10.89 -5.99 -10.12
C ALA A 72 10.97 -5.18 -11.42
N SER A 73 10.24 -4.06 -11.50
CA SER A 73 10.25 -3.16 -12.67
C SER A 73 11.56 -2.35 -12.78
N TYR A 74 12.14 -1.94 -11.65
CA TYR A 74 13.47 -1.30 -11.56
C TYR A 74 14.57 -2.24 -12.04
N VAL A 75 14.60 -3.49 -11.55
CA VAL A 75 15.58 -4.51 -11.96
C VAL A 75 15.60 -4.69 -13.48
N LEU A 76 14.42 -4.81 -14.11
CA LEU A 76 14.31 -5.02 -15.55
C LEU A 76 14.77 -3.80 -16.38
N CYS A 77 14.58 -2.58 -15.88
CA CYS A 77 14.85 -1.35 -16.63
C CYS A 77 16.28 -0.83 -16.42
N SER A 78 16.78 -0.02 -17.36
CA SER A 78 18.10 0.64 -17.29
C SER A 78 18.01 2.11 -16.87
N ASP A 79 16.82 2.55 -16.44
CA ASP A 79 16.50 3.95 -16.17
C ASP A 79 16.65 4.24 -14.67
N GLU A 80 17.78 4.87 -14.31
CA GLU A 80 18.16 5.19 -12.93
C GLU A 80 17.19 6.18 -12.24
N SER A 81 16.32 6.87 -13.01
CA SER A 81 15.30 7.76 -12.44
C SER A 81 14.11 7.02 -11.77
N LYS A 82 14.01 5.70 -11.95
CA LYS A 82 12.88 4.90 -11.45
C LYS A 82 13.02 4.53 -9.98
N VAL A 83 12.40 5.34 -9.11
CA VAL A 83 12.21 5.02 -7.69
C VAL A 83 11.19 3.89 -7.52
N TYR A 84 11.43 2.99 -6.57
CA TYR A 84 10.46 2.00 -6.06
C TYR A 84 10.19 2.24 -4.57
N ASN A 85 8.92 2.16 -4.17
CA ASN A 85 8.47 2.52 -2.81
C ASN A 85 8.23 1.31 -1.90
N ASP A 86 8.10 0.12 -2.48
CA ASP A 86 7.74 -1.10 -1.76
C ASP A 86 8.52 -2.31 -2.35
N LEU A 87 8.96 -3.18 -1.46
CA LEU A 87 9.69 -4.43 -1.72
C LEU A 87 8.72 -5.61 -1.59
N ASP A 88 7.94 -5.84 -2.64
CA ASP A 88 6.96 -6.93 -2.71
C ASP A 88 7.66 -8.29 -2.87
N VAL A 89 7.64 -9.13 -1.83
CA VAL A 89 8.18 -10.50 -1.88
C VAL A 89 7.05 -11.52 -1.78
N ILE A 90 6.96 -12.43 -2.74
CA ILE A 90 5.93 -13.46 -2.84
C ILE A 90 6.53 -14.84 -2.55
N PHE A 91 6.05 -15.48 -1.48
CA PHE A 91 6.32 -16.87 -1.12
C PHE A 91 5.20 -17.79 -1.63
N GLY A 92 5.52 -18.70 -2.54
CA GLY A 92 4.61 -19.70 -3.10
C GLY A 92 4.47 -20.93 -2.21
N VAL A 93 4.02 -20.78 -0.97
CA VAL A 93 3.80 -21.88 -0.01
C VAL A 93 2.36 -22.36 0.01
N ASP A 94 2.04 -23.44 0.73
CA ASP A 94 0.66 -23.89 0.91
C ASP A 94 -0.04 -23.29 2.15
N LEU A 95 -1.30 -22.87 1.97
CA LEU A 95 -2.22 -22.34 2.98
C LEU A 95 -3.52 -23.19 3.09
N SER A 96 -3.53 -24.43 2.60
CA SER A 96 -4.68 -25.33 2.64
C SER A 96 -5.13 -25.72 4.07
N THR A 97 -4.29 -25.50 5.07
CA THR A 97 -4.62 -25.68 6.50
C THR A 97 -4.45 -24.39 7.30
N GLU A 98 -5.31 -24.21 8.30
CA GLU A 98 -5.14 -23.15 9.31
C GLU A 98 -3.87 -23.35 10.14
N GLU A 99 -3.44 -24.61 10.32
CA GLU A 99 -2.16 -24.97 10.94
C GLU A 99 -0.97 -24.39 10.17
N ASN A 100 -0.92 -24.52 8.83
CA ASN A 100 0.13 -23.91 8.03
C ASN A 100 0.08 -22.38 8.12
N SER A 101 -1.11 -21.78 8.07
CA SER A 101 -1.27 -20.33 8.27
C SER A 101 -0.74 -19.86 9.63
N HIS A 102 -0.96 -20.63 10.69
CA HIS A 102 -0.41 -20.33 12.01
C HIS A 102 1.12 -20.51 12.05
N LYS A 103 1.66 -21.62 11.52
CA LYS A 103 3.11 -21.85 11.45
C LYS A 103 3.81 -20.74 10.65
N ILE A 104 3.27 -20.32 9.51
CA ILE A 104 3.82 -19.25 8.68
C ILE A 104 3.86 -17.92 9.45
N ARG A 105 2.78 -17.57 10.16
CA ARG A 105 2.73 -16.39 11.05
C ARG A 105 3.84 -16.42 12.10
N GLU A 106 3.97 -17.53 12.83
CA GLU A 106 4.96 -17.68 13.90
C GLU A 106 6.40 -17.67 13.35
N ILE A 107 6.64 -18.28 12.18
CA ILE A 107 7.96 -18.28 11.52
C ILE A 107 8.34 -16.86 11.07
N VAL A 108 7.40 -16.06 10.55
CA VAL A 108 7.68 -14.67 10.17
C VAL A 108 8.05 -13.84 11.41
N PHE A 109 7.23 -13.87 12.46
CA PHE A 109 7.50 -13.05 13.64
C PHE A 109 8.70 -13.54 14.47
N GLY A 110 8.93 -14.85 14.56
CA GLY A 110 10.15 -15.42 15.14
C GLY A 110 11.41 -15.07 14.35
N THR A 111 11.31 -14.89 13.02
CA THR A 111 12.43 -14.41 12.20
C THR A 111 12.72 -12.94 12.43
N LEU A 112 11.70 -12.08 12.50
CA LEU A 112 11.89 -10.68 12.88
C LEU A 112 12.42 -10.53 14.33
N LEU A 113 12.09 -11.47 15.22
CA LEU A 113 12.60 -11.51 16.60
C LEU A 113 14.11 -11.79 16.65
N GLU A 114 14.62 -12.65 15.76
CA GLU A 114 16.05 -12.92 15.67
C GLU A 114 16.85 -11.68 15.25
N PHE A 115 16.32 -10.89 14.29
CA PHE A 115 16.92 -9.62 13.82
C PHE A 115 16.87 -8.46 14.84
N LEU A 116 16.26 -8.62 16.02
CA LEU A 116 16.40 -7.65 17.11
C LEU A 116 17.88 -7.58 17.58
N PRO A 117 18.42 -6.40 17.92
CA PRO A 117 19.76 -6.29 18.49
C PRO A 117 19.87 -7.00 19.85
N ASP A 118 21.07 -7.49 20.18
CA ASP A 118 21.29 -8.43 21.29
C ASP A 118 21.11 -7.83 22.69
N ASN A 119 20.97 -6.50 22.80
CA ASN A 119 20.59 -5.83 24.04
C ASN A 119 19.09 -5.99 24.38
N VAL A 120 18.27 -6.55 23.47
CA VAL A 120 16.84 -6.78 23.69
C VAL A 120 16.59 -8.15 24.30
N ASN A 121 15.76 -8.22 25.36
CA ASN A 121 15.39 -9.48 26.00
C ASN A 121 14.31 -10.24 25.17
N LYS A 122 14.77 -10.94 24.13
CA LYS A 122 13.94 -11.69 23.17
C LYS A 122 12.96 -12.67 23.85
N ASN A 123 13.31 -13.23 25.02
CA ASN A 123 12.50 -14.20 25.77
C ASN A 123 11.14 -13.67 26.29
N ARG A 124 10.92 -12.35 26.29
CA ARG A 124 9.63 -11.74 26.73
C ARG A 124 8.76 -11.25 25.56
N ILE A 125 9.21 -11.44 24.32
CA ILE A 125 8.58 -10.85 23.14
C ILE A 125 7.95 -11.96 22.30
N GLY A 126 6.63 -12.10 22.41
CA GLY A 126 5.85 -13.05 21.59
C GLY A 126 5.44 -12.46 20.24
N CYS A 127 4.96 -13.32 19.33
CA CYS A 127 4.62 -12.96 17.95
C CYS A 127 3.56 -11.84 17.83
N ASN A 128 2.64 -11.73 18.79
CA ASN A 128 1.67 -10.62 18.82
C ASN A 128 2.35 -9.26 19.10
N ILE A 129 3.35 -9.23 19.97
CA ILE A 129 4.13 -8.01 20.28
C ILE A 129 4.96 -7.61 19.05
N MET A 130 5.56 -8.58 18.35
CA MET A 130 6.25 -8.33 17.08
C MET A 130 5.30 -7.81 15.99
N GLN A 131 4.06 -8.29 15.93
CA GLN A 131 3.04 -7.75 15.04
C GLN A 131 2.73 -6.29 15.37
N GLU A 132 2.40 -5.98 16.62
CA GLU A 132 2.06 -4.62 17.07
C GLU A 132 3.21 -3.62 16.90
N ALA A 133 4.46 -4.08 17.08
CA ALA A 133 5.65 -3.26 16.95
C ALA A 133 6.06 -2.94 15.51
N TYR A 134 6.00 -3.91 14.58
CA TYR A 134 6.67 -3.79 13.27
C TYR A 134 5.73 -3.85 12.05
N VAL A 135 4.49 -4.30 12.21
CA VAL A 135 3.55 -4.42 11.09
C VAL A 135 2.78 -3.12 10.92
N GLU A 136 2.77 -2.60 9.70
CA GLU A 136 1.91 -1.47 9.32
C GLU A 136 0.53 -1.96 8.87
N LYS A 137 0.47 -3.07 8.14
CA LYS A 137 -0.77 -3.66 7.64
C LYS A 137 -0.63 -5.18 7.54
N MET A 138 -1.58 -5.90 8.15
CA MET A 138 -1.73 -7.34 7.97
C MET A 138 -3.06 -7.65 7.29
N VAL A 139 -3.06 -8.57 6.33
CA VAL A 139 -4.27 -9.15 5.74
C VAL A 139 -4.13 -10.66 5.75
N LYS A 140 -5.21 -11.37 6.06
CA LYS A 140 -5.34 -12.82 5.88
C LYS A 140 -6.71 -13.10 5.29
N ILE A 141 -6.73 -13.58 4.05
CA ILE A 141 -7.93 -14.16 3.46
C ILE A 141 -7.78 -15.68 3.57
N SER A 142 -8.69 -16.33 4.29
CA SER A 142 -8.79 -17.79 4.39
C SER A 142 -10.20 -18.21 4.02
N SER A 143 -10.41 -18.52 2.74
CA SER A 143 -11.69 -18.94 2.20
C SER A 143 -11.53 -20.29 1.46
N PRO A 144 -12.64 -20.98 1.12
CA PRO A 144 -12.58 -22.21 0.33
C PRO A 144 -12.06 -22.01 -1.11
N LYS A 145 -12.06 -20.77 -1.63
CA LYS A 145 -11.66 -20.45 -3.01
C LYS A 145 -10.32 -19.71 -3.08
N ASP A 146 -10.06 -18.81 -2.13
CA ASP A 146 -8.84 -18.01 -2.05
C ASP A 146 -8.20 -18.08 -0.68
N ARG A 147 -6.87 -18.19 -0.67
CA ARG A 147 -6.06 -18.27 0.54
C ARG A 147 -4.74 -17.55 0.33
N TRP A 148 -4.62 -16.40 0.96
CA TRP A 148 -3.38 -15.63 0.99
C TRP A 148 -3.25 -14.82 2.27
N SER A 149 -2.01 -14.47 2.59
CA SER A 149 -1.71 -13.51 3.66
C SER A 149 -0.65 -12.52 3.19
N LEU A 150 -0.77 -11.29 3.68
CA LEU A 150 0.10 -10.16 3.41
C LEU A 150 0.51 -9.58 4.76
N ILE A 151 1.80 -9.40 4.97
CA ILE A 151 2.39 -8.73 6.13
C ILE A 151 3.27 -7.59 5.60
N SER A 152 2.77 -6.36 5.72
CA SER A 152 3.46 -5.13 5.33
C SER A 152 4.22 -4.59 6.53
N LEU A 153 5.55 -4.56 6.42
CA LEU A 153 6.47 -4.19 7.49
C LEU A 153 6.85 -2.71 7.37
N SER A 154 6.73 -1.98 8.47
CA SER A 154 6.82 -0.51 8.47
C SER A 154 8.21 -0.01 8.09
N ASN A 155 8.31 0.88 7.09
CA ASN A 155 9.52 1.63 6.82
C ASN A 155 9.23 3.11 6.62
N ASN A 156 9.59 3.92 7.62
CA ASN A 156 9.37 5.37 7.64
C ASN A 156 10.10 6.12 6.51
N LYS A 157 11.04 5.47 5.80
CA LYS A 157 11.74 6.01 4.61
C LYS A 157 11.00 5.75 3.29
N GLY A 158 9.82 5.12 3.31
CA GLY A 158 9.06 4.82 2.09
C GLY A 158 9.67 3.71 1.23
N LYS A 159 10.25 2.68 1.87
CA LYS A 159 10.68 1.40 1.26
C LYS A 159 10.11 0.23 2.08
N ASN A 160 8.79 0.07 2.12
CA ASN A 160 8.16 -0.98 2.96
C ASN A 160 8.51 -2.38 2.43
N ILE A 161 8.48 -3.41 3.28
CA ILE A 161 8.60 -4.81 2.85
C ILE A 161 7.22 -5.47 2.94
N GLU A 162 6.62 -5.84 1.80
CA GLU A 162 5.35 -6.58 1.79
C GLU A 162 5.60 -8.08 1.58
N LEU A 163 5.60 -8.84 2.68
CA LEU A 163 5.69 -10.30 2.67
C LEU A 163 4.32 -10.89 2.29
N ASN A 164 4.21 -11.36 1.05
CA ASN A 164 2.99 -11.94 0.48
C ASN A 164 3.10 -13.46 0.36
N VAL A 165 2.01 -14.16 0.66
CA VAL A 165 1.97 -15.62 0.83
C VAL A 165 0.73 -16.15 0.11
N PHE A 166 0.86 -16.96 -0.94
CA PHE A 166 -0.27 -17.41 -1.78
C PHE A 166 -0.42 -18.95 -1.82
N GLY A 167 -1.54 -19.46 -1.31
CA GLY A 167 -1.87 -20.88 -1.33
C GLY A 167 -2.18 -21.41 -2.73
N ASP A 168 -3.16 -20.82 -3.42
CA ASP A 168 -3.52 -21.21 -4.79
C ASP A 168 -2.84 -20.32 -5.85
N PHE A 169 -1.55 -20.55 -6.01
CA PHE A 169 -0.76 -19.98 -7.11
C PHE A 169 -1.30 -20.39 -8.50
N ILE A 170 -1.98 -21.53 -8.64
CA ILE A 170 -2.44 -22.03 -9.96
C ILE A 170 -3.58 -21.16 -10.49
N VAL A 171 -4.55 -20.81 -9.66
CA VAL A 171 -5.64 -19.91 -10.08
C VAL A 171 -5.16 -18.48 -10.25
N ALA A 172 -4.24 -18.00 -9.39
CA ALA A 172 -3.61 -16.69 -9.58
C ALA A 172 -2.81 -16.60 -10.90
N LEU A 173 -2.03 -17.65 -11.23
CA LEU A 173 -1.31 -17.76 -12.49
C LEU A 173 -2.26 -17.90 -13.69
N HIS A 174 -3.36 -18.65 -13.56
CA HIS A 174 -4.39 -18.77 -14.59
C HIS A 174 -5.02 -17.42 -14.92
N HIS A 175 -5.38 -16.62 -13.90
CA HIS A 175 -5.89 -15.27 -14.13
C HIS A 175 -4.83 -14.39 -14.78
N LEU A 176 -3.58 -14.40 -14.30
CA LEU A 176 -2.50 -13.59 -14.87
C LEU A 176 -2.18 -13.96 -16.33
N ASN A 177 -2.14 -15.26 -16.68
CA ASN A 177 -1.87 -15.73 -18.03
C ASN A 177 -2.96 -15.29 -19.02
N ASN A 178 -4.23 -15.33 -18.62
CA ASN A 178 -5.37 -15.00 -19.47
C ASN A 178 -5.79 -13.51 -19.37
N LYS A 179 -4.94 -12.64 -18.80
CA LYS A 179 -5.24 -11.24 -18.43
C LYS A 179 -6.61 -11.07 -17.74
N LEU A 180 -7.00 -11.96 -16.82
CA LEU A 180 -8.32 -11.93 -16.20
C LEU A 180 -8.38 -11.06 -14.93
N ILE A 181 -9.33 -10.13 -14.90
CA ILE A 181 -9.73 -9.43 -13.68
C ILE A 181 -10.69 -10.34 -12.92
N ALA A 182 -10.25 -10.86 -11.79
CA ALA A 182 -11.07 -11.56 -10.82
C ALA A 182 -10.90 -10.91 -9.44
N THR A 183 -11.99 -10.80 -8.69
CA THR A 183 -11.97 -10.61 -7.24
C THR A 183 -12.97 -11.58 -6.63
N ARG A 184 -12.67 -12.06 -5.42
CA ARG A 184 -13.49 -13.01 -4.69
C ARG A 184 -14.11 -12.42 -3.42
N ASN A 185 -13.66 -11.22 -3.03
CA ASN A 185 -14.10 -10.46 -1.87
C ASN A 185 -14.46 -9.02 -2.30
N PRO A 186 -15.56 -8.82 -3.05
CA PRO A 186 -16.01 -7.48 -3.46
C PRO A 186 -16.20 -6.54 -2.26
N GLU A 187 -16.65 -7.05 -1.12
CA GLU A 187 -16.96 -6.32 0.11
C GLU A 187 -15.75 -5.65 0.80
N GLU A 188 -14.52 -6.07 0.51
CA GLU A 188 -13.31 -5.46 1.06
C GLU A 188 -12.79 -4.29 0.21
N ILE A 189 -13.33 -4.10 -1.00
CA ILE A 189 -12.79 -3.17 -2.00
C ILE A 189 -13.16 -1.73 -1.66
N ARG A 190 -12.23 -1.01 -1.02
CA ARG A 190 -12.27 0.44 -0.81
C ARG A 190 -12.25 1.23 -2.12
N GLY A 191 -12.65 2.50 -2.11
CA GLY A 191 -12.88 3.32 -3.29
C GLY A 191 -11.73 3.40 -4.30
N GLY A 192 -10.48 3.31 -3.83
CA GLY A 192 -9.29 3.22 -4.71
C GLY A 192 -9.26 1.97 -5.62
N GLY A 193 -10.08 0.96 -5.33
CA GLY A 193 -10.27 -0.23 -6.17
C GLY A 193 -10.91 0.07 -7.52
N LEU A 194 -11.79 1.08 -7.63
CA LEU A 194 -12.32 1.55 -8.91
C LEU A 194 -11.20 2.02 -9.85
N LEU A 195 -10.23 2.75 -9.29
CA LEU A 195 -9.08 3.28 -10.02
C LEU A 195 -8.16 2.15 -10.49
N LYS A 196 -7.85 1.19 -9.60
CA LYS A 196 -7.08 -0.01 -9.96
C LYS A 196 -7.79 -0.86 -11.01
N TYR A 197 -9.11 -1.02 -10.93
CA TYR A 197 -9.90 -1.73 -11.95
C TYR A 197 -9.83 -1.05 -13.32
N CYS A 198 -10.01 0.27 -13.39
CA CYS A 198 -9.91 1.00 -14.65
C CYS A 198 -8.50 0.96 -15.25
N ASN A 199 -7.44 0.94 -14.41
CA ASN A 199 -6.06 0.78 -14.87
C ASN A 199 -5.78 -0.63 -15.44
N LEU A 200 -6.35 -1.69 -14.83
CA LEU A 200 -6.30 -3.04 -15.38
C LEU A 200 -7.00 -3.11 -16.76
N LEU A 201 -8.17 -2.48 -16.91
CA LEU A 201 -8.89 -2.42 -18.19
C LEU A 201 -8.09 -1.73 -19.32
N VAL A 202 -7.26 -0.71 -19.02
CA VAL A 202 -6.35 -0.08 -20.00
C VAL A 202 -5.26 -1.05 -20.46
N ARG A 203 -4.85 -1.99 -19.61
CA ARG A 203 -3.75 -2.94 -19.87
C ARG A 203 -4.23 -4.26 -20.53
N ASP A 204 -5.36 -4.18 -21.24
CA ASP A 204 -6.19 -5.24 -21.83
C ASP A 204 -6.71 -6.31 -20.85
N TYR A 205 -6.74 -6.07 -19.53
CA TYR A 205 -7.30 -7.08 -18.63
C TYR A 205 -8.83 -7.13 -18.76
N SER A 206 -9.36 -8.33 -18.89
CA SER A 206 -10.78 -8.61 -19.12
C SER A 206 -11.44 -9.25 -17.90
N PRO A 207 -12.67 -8.89 -17.52
CA PRO A 207 -13.36 -9.54 -16.39
C PRO A 207 -13.55 -11.05 -16.56
N ALA A 208 -13.17 -11.83 -15.55
CA ALA A 208 -13.31 -13.29 -15.54
C ALA A 208 -14.76 -13.77 -15.69
N CYS A 209 -15.72 -13.00 -15.17
CA CYS A 209 -17.16 -13.24 -15.34
C CYS A 209 -17.89 -11.95 -15.73
N LYS A 210 -18.41 -11.90 -16.97
CA LYS A 210 -19.17 -10.75 -17.50
C LYS A 210 -20.49 -10.47 -16.79
N LYS A 211 -21.00 -11.42 -15.99
CA LYS A 211 -22.22 -11.25 -15.18
C LYS A 211 -21.91 -10.62 -13.82
N GLU A 212 -20.89 -11.13 -13.13
CA GLU A 212 -20.46 -10.63 -11.81
C GLU A 212 -19.88 -9.21 -11.88
N ILE A 213 -19.14 -8.89 -12.96
CA ILE A 213 -18.49 -7.58 -13.08
C ILE A 213 -19.48 -6.42 -13.07
N LYS A 214 -20.72 -6.60 -13.55
CA LYS A 214 -21.72 -5.51 -13.55
C LYS A 214 -22.28 -5.20 -12.17
N GLU A 215 -22.22 -6.13 -11.22
CA GLU A 215 -22.48 -5.83 -9.81
C GLU A 215 -21.23 -5.30 -9.12
N LEU A 216 -20.04 -5.79 -9.51
CA LEU A 216 -18.77 -5.29 -9.00
C LEU A 216 -18.53 -3.80 -9.34
N GLU A 217 -18.81 -3.39 -10.58
CA GLU A 217 -18.67 -1.99 -11.01
C GLU A 217 -19.61 -1.06 -10.22
N LYS A 218 -20.84 -1.50 -9.94
CA LYS A 218 -21.77 -0.77 -9.05
C LYS A 218 -21.20 -0.64 -7.63
N TYR A 219 -20.64 -1.73 -7.08
CA TYR A 219 -20.03 -1.71 -5.75
C TYR A 219 -18.81 -0.80 -5.69
N MET A 220 -17.89 -0.90 -6.66
CA MET A 220 -16.70 -0.06 -6.78
C MET A 220 -17.04 1.42 -6.93
N CYS A 221 -18.02 1.76 -7.77
CA CYS A 221 -18.54 3.12 -7.87
C CYS A 221 -19.12 3.58 -6.53
N SER A 222 -20.03 2.81 -5.93
CA SER A 222 -20.63 3.12 -4.62
C SER A 222 -19.57 3.39 -3.56
N ARG A 223 -18.56 2.51 -3.41
CA ARG A 223 -17.49 2.67 -2.43
C ARG A 223 -16.56 3.84 -2.75
N PHE A 224 -16.34 4.17 -4.03
CA PHE A 224 -15.62 5.39 -4.42
C PHE A 224 -16.34 6.66 -3.93
N PHE A 225 -17.65 6.76 -4.11
CA PHE A 225 -18.42 7.92 -3.64
C PHE A 225 -18.50 8.01 -2.10
N ILE A 226 -18.54 6.89 -1.38
CA ILE A 226 -18.60 6.90 0.09
C ILE A 226 -17.22 7.11 0.73
N ASP A 227 -16.13 6.68 0.09
CA ASP A 227 -14.75 6.92 0.57
C ASP A 227 -14.20 8.30 0.14
N PHE A 228 -14.77 8.93 -0.91
CA PHE A 228 -14.38 10.25 -1.43
C PHE A 228 -15.63 11.11 -1.75
N THR A 229 -16.38 11.50 -0.72
CA THR A 229 -17.64 12.24 -0.86
C THR A 229 -17.47 13.57 -1.62
N GLU A 230 -16.40 14.30 -1.31
CA GLU A 230 -16.20 15.67 -1.78
C GLU A 230 -15.48 15.74 -3.13
N LEU A 231 -16.00 16.56 -4.07
CA LEU A 231 -15.42 16.70 -5.41
C LEU A 231 -13.93 17.12 -5.42
N PRO A 232 -13.44 18.01 -4.53
CA PRO A 232 -12.01 18.29 -4.41
C PRO A 232 -11.16 17.08 -3.99
N GLN A 233 -11.69 16.21 -3.11
CA GLN A 233 -11.00 14.97 -2.71
C GLN A 233 -10.92 14.00 -3.88
N GLN A 234 -12.00 13.88 -4.66
CA GLN A 234 -12.01 13.07 -5.89
C GLN A 234 -11.00 13.61 -6.92
N ARG A 235 -10.95 14.93 -7.14
CA ARG A 235 -9.97 15.57 -8.05
C ARG A 235 -8.54 15.27 -7.62
N GLN A 236 -8.16 15.58 -6.37
CA GLN A 236 -6.83 15.31 -5.84
C GLN A 236 -6.47 13.81 -5.94
N LYS A 237 -7.43 12.91 -5.67
CA LYS A 237 -7.17 11.47 -5.72
C LYS A 237 -6.95 10.97 -7.15
N LEU A 238 -7.67 11.52 -8.13
CA LEU A 238 -7.50 11.22 -9.55
C LEU A 238 -6.18 11.78 -10.10
N GLU A 239 -5.87 13.05 -9.81
CA GLU A 239 -4.63 13.70 -10.23
C GLU A 239 -3.39 12.96 -9.69
N ASN A 240 -3.36 12.65 -8.39
CA ASN A 240 -2.28 11.88 -7.79
C ASN A 240 -2.18 10.47 -8.42
N TYR A 241 -3.32 9.82 -8.71
CA TYR A 241 -3.32 8.50 -9.37
C TYR A 241 -2.75 8.56 -10.79
N LEU A 242 -3.12 9.56 -11.57
CA LEU A 242 -2.61 9.81 -12.93
C LEU A 242 -1.10 10.06 -12.94
N VAL A 243 -0.60 10.88 -12.00
CA VAL A 243 0.83 11.16 -11.86
C VAL A 243 1.60 9.89 -11.48
N SER A 244 1.16 9.13 -10.47
CA SER A 244 1.90 7.95 -9.99
C SER A 244 1.87 6.74 -10.93
N HIS A 245 0.87 6.59 -11.80
CA HIS A 245 0.69 5.38 -12.62
C HIS A 245 0.94 5.56 -14.13
N PHE A 246 0.99 6.81 -14.60
CA PHE A 246 1.10 7.16 -16.02
C PHE A 246 2.07 8.33 -16.25
N ALA A 247 3.10 8.48 -15.40
CA ALA A 247 4.15 9.47 -15.62
C ALA A 247 4.71 9.33 -17.06
N ASN A 248 4.69 10.44 -17.80
CA ASN A 248 5.13 10.57 -19.19
C ASN A 248 4.33 9.80 -20.27
N ASP A 249 3.17 9.20 -19.95
CA ASP A 249 2.27 8.58 -20.94
C ASP A 249 0.90 9.29 -20.96
N GLU A 250 0.83 10.41 -21.69
CA GLU A 250 -0.43 11.16 -21.86
C GLU A 250 -1.49 10.39 -22.67
N VAL A 251 -1.10 9.40 -23.50
CA VAL A 251 -2.07 8.60 -24.28
C VAL A 251 -2.82 7.65 -23.35
N ALA A 252 -2.09 6.86 -22.55
CA ALA A 252 -2.70 5.97 -21.57
C ALA A 252 -3.46 6.73 -20.47
N LYS A 253 -3.06 7.97 -20.11
CA LYS A 253 -3.88 8.85 -19.24
C LYS A 253 -5.25 9.14 -19.86
N TYR A 254 -5.30 9.46 -21.15
CA TYR A 254 -6.56 9.76 -21.85
C TYR A 254 -7.46 8.53 -21.93
N GLU A 255 -6.90 7.38 -22.33
CA GLU A 255 -7.63 6.11 -22.39
C GLU A 255 -8.15 5.67 -21.02
N TYR A 256 -7.33 5.81 -19.97
CA TYR A 256 -7.72 5.57 -18.58
C TYR A 256 -8.91 6.43 -18.16
N LEU A 257 -8.86 7.74 -18.44
CA LEU A 257 -9.95 8.66 -18.10
C LEU A 257 -11.23 8.33 -18.87
N MET A 258 -11.13 7.95 -20.14
CA MET A 258 -12.29 7.54 -20.94
C MET A 258 -12.90 6.21 -20.46
N ILE A 259 -12.08 5.25 -20.04
CA ILE A 259 -12.54 3.99 -19.42
C ILE A 259 -13.19 4.25 -18.06
N LEU A 260 -12.57 5.06 -17.20
CA LEU A 260 -13.13 5.45 -15.90
C LEU A 260 -14.48 6.15 -16.08
N ARG A 261 -14.57 7.12 -17.00
CA ARG A 261 -15.80 7.81 -17.36
C ARG A 261 -16.90 6.80 -17.75
N ARG A 262 -16.59 5.83 -18.63
CA ARG A 262 -17.53 4.79 -19.07
C ARG A 262 -18.03 3.91 -17.92
N VAL A 263 -17.16 3.53 -16.98
CA VAL A 263 -17.54 2.69 -15.82
C VAL A 263 -18.45 3.48 -14.88
N VAL A 264 -18.10 4.72 -14.53
CA VAL A 264 -18.91 5.60 -13.67
C VAL A 264 -20.28 5.90 -14.28
N ASP A 265 -20.34 6.21 -15.59
CA ASP A 265 -21.58 6.53 -16.30
C ASP A 265 -22.55 5.34 -16.33
N SER A 266 -22.04 4.16 -16.73
CA SER A 266 -22.83 2.95 -16.92
C SER A 266 -23.20 2.17 -15.66
N SER A 267 -22.52 2.42 -14.53
CA SER A 267 -22.61 1.55 -13.34
C SER A 267 -22.86 2.29 -12.02
N THR A 268 -22.91 3.62 -12.00
CA THR A 268 -23.36 4.35 -10.79
C THR A 268 -24.89 4.31 -10.67
N VAL A 269 -25.37 3.90 -9.49
CA VAL A 269 -26.81 3.73 -9.19
C VAL A 269 -27.53 5.08 -9.13
N CYS A 270 -28.80 5.11 -9.56
CA CYS A 270 -29.62 6.32 -9.75
C CYS A 270 -29.74 7.25 -8.54
N LEU A 271 -29.49 6.75 -7.32
CA LEU A 271 -29.58 7.53 -6.08
C LEU A 271 -28.50 8.62 -5.96
N MET A 272 -27.39 8.52 -6.70
CA MET A 272 -26.30 9.52 -6.70
C MET A 272 -26.22 10.28 -8.04
N GLY A 273 -27.38 10.80 -8.47
CA GLY A 273 -27.55 11.45 -9.77
C GLY A 273 -26.97 12.87 -9.90
N HIS A 274 -26.53 13.50 -8.81
CA HIS A 274 -25.87 14.83 -8.84
C HIS A 274 -24.35 14.66 -8.86
N GLU A 275 -23.86 13.90 -7.88
CA GLU A 275 -22.51 13.43 -7.66
C GLU A 275 -21.96 12.79 -8.93
N ARG A 276 -22.69 11.84 -9.53
CA ARG A 276 -22.33 11.22 -10.82
C ARG A 276 -22.09 12.25 -11.93
N ARG A 277 -22.91 13.30 -12.01
CA ARG A 277 -22.73 14.35 -13.04
C ARG A 277 -21.51 15.22 -12.75
N GLN A 278 -21.26 15.58 -11.49
CA GLN A 278 -20.07 16.32 -11.09
C GLN A 278 -18.78 15.53 -11.37
N THR A 279 -18.73 14.25 -10.99
CA THR A 279 -17.56 13.38 -11.23
C THR A 279 -17.36 13.08 -12.72
N LEU A 280 -18.43 12.86 -13.50
CA LEU A 280 -18.32 12.70 -14.96
C LEU A 280 -17.85 14.00 -15.65
N HIS A 281 -18.24 15.17 -15.12
CA HIS A 281 -17.72 16.45 -15.60
C HIS A 281 -16.23 16.58 -15.29
N LEU A 282 -15.82 16.37 -14.03
CA LEU A 282 -14.43 16.36 -13.57
C LEU A 282 -13.52 15.43 -14.40
N ILE A 283 -13.95 14.19 -14.66
CA ILE A 283 -13.20 13.24 -15.50
C ILE A 283 -13.07 13.78 -16.94
N SER A 284 -14.10 14.48 -17.44
CA SER A 284 -14.08 15.09 -18.77
C SER A 284 -13.18 16.35 -18.83
N GLU A 285 -13.12 17.16 -17.78
CA GLU A 285 -12.16 18.28 -17.66
C GLU A 285 -10.71 17.78 -17.72
N LEU A 286 -10.39 16.76 -16.91
CA LEU A 286 -9.07 16.14 -16.86
C LEU A 286 -8.69 15.52 -18.22
N ALA A 287 -9.63 14.85 -18.89
CA ALA A 287 -9.39 14.29 -20.23
C ALA A 287 -9.10 15.38 -21.27
N GLN A 288 -9.80 16.52 -21.21
CA GLN A 288 -9.53 17.68 -22.09
C GLN A 288 -8.20 18.36 -21.77
N GLN A 289 -7.73 18.34 -20.52
CA GLN A 289 -6.40 18.83 -20.15
C GLN A 289 -5.30 17.95 -20.76
N VAL A 290 -5.38 16.63 -20.57
CA VAL A 290 -4.47 15.64 -21.18
C VAL A 290 -4.49 15.73 -22.72
N GLN A 291 -5.67 15.87 -23.33
CA GLN A 291 -5.79 16.02 -24.78
C GLN A 291 -5.17 17.32 -25.32
N ARG A 292 -5.18 18.42 -24.54
CA ARG A 292 -4.45 19.65 -24.88
C ARG A 292 -2.94 19.47 -24.75
N ASN A 293 -2.46 18.75 -23.73
CA ASN A 293 -1.04 18.42 -23.59
C ASN A 293 -0.52 17.62 -24.79
N LEU A 294 -1.28 16.61 -25.23
CA LEU A 294 -0.99 15.80 -26.43
C LEU A 294 -0.92 16.67 -27.69
N ALA A 295 -1.91 17.54 -27.91
CA ALA A 295 -1.93 18.43 -29.06
C ALA A 295 -0.73 19.40 -29.08
N PHE A 296 -0.34 19.93 -27.91
CA PHE A 296 0.79 20.86 -27.81
C PHE A 296 2.12 20.20 -28.23
N HIS A 297 2.38 18.97 -27.79
CA HIS A 297 3.57 18.21 -28.19
C HIS A 297 3.59 17.83 -29.68
N GLN A 298 2.41 17.65 -30.30
CA GLN A 298 2.30 17.41 -31.75
C GLN A 298 2.46 18.71 -32.57
N SER A 299 2.29 19.89 -31.96
CA SER A 299 2.36 21.20 -32.62
C SER A 299 3.77 21.82 -32.74
N ILE A 300 4.83 21.01 -32.75
CA ILE A 300 6.19 21.44 -33.13
C ILE A 300 6.45 21.03 -34.60
N PRO A 301 6.12 21.89 -35.60
CA PRO A 301 6.27 21.52 -37.00
C PRO A 301 7.75 21.39 -37.41
N HIS A 302 8.15 20.20 -37.87
CA HIS A 302 9.42 19.95 -38.54
C HIS A 302 9.45 20.56 -39.95
N SER A 303 9.23 21.86 -40.09
CA SER A 303 9.05 22.50 -41.41
C SER A 303 9.53 23.96 -41.53
N VAL A 304 10.60 24.36 -40.81
CA VAL A 304 11.36 25.59 -41.14
C VAL A 304 12.87 25.39 -40.96
N ILE A 305 13.52 24.71 -41.91
CA ILE A 305 15.00 24.75 -42.08
C ILE A 305 15.35 25.01 -43.56
N THR A 306 14.81 26.09 -44.13
CA THR A 306 15.24 26.68 -45.41
C THR A 306 14.95 28.19 -45.40
N GLY A 307 15.95 29.02 -45.05
CA GLY A 307 15.79 30.48 -45.03
C GLY A 307 16.89 31.19 -44.23
N PRO A 308 17.86 31.88 -44.87
CA PRO A 308 19.00 32.46 -44.18
C PRO A 308 18.74 33.92 -43.73
N PHE A 309 18.05 34.11 -42.61
CA PHE A 309 18.01 35.42 -41.94
C PHE A 309 18.01 35.28 -40.41
N GLN A 310 19.07 35.75 -39.77
CA GLN A 310 19.09 36.00 -38.32
C GLN A 310 18.36 37.30 -38.02
N ALA A 311 17.41 37.28 -37.07
CA ALA A 311 17.26 38.32 -36.04
C ALA A 311 16.24 37.91 -34.95
N PHE A 312 16.42 38.44 -33.74
CA PHE A 312 15.44 38.51 -32.64
C PHE A 312 14.76 37.21 -32.16
N LEU A 313 15.54 36.39 -31.45
CA LEU A 313 15.05 35.72 -30.24
C LEU A 313 15.52 36.54 -29.01
N PRO A 314 14.64 37.20 -28.26
CA PRO A 314 15.01 37.79 -26.98
C PRO A 314 15.13 36.67 -25.93
N CYS A 315 16.34 36.47 -25.42
CA CYS A 315 16.56 35.60 -24.27
C CYS A 315 15.86 36.19 -23.02
N MET A 316 14.98 35.42 -22.38
CA MET A 316 14.50 35.69 -21.03
C MET A 316 14.56 34.44 -20.15
N GLN A 317 15.72 34.31 -19.50
CA GLN A 317 15.88 33.88 -18.11
C GLN A 317 15.16 32.58 -17.69
N TYR A 318 15.91 31.49 -17.78
CA TYR A 318 15.67 30.27 -17.01
C TYR A 318 15.84 30.59 -15.51
N ILE A 319 14.75 30.71 -14.77
CA ILE A 319 14.78 30.80 -13.30
C ILE A 319 14.87 29.38 -12.74
N PRO A 320 15.92 29.02 -11.98
CA PRO A 320 15.95 27.75 -11.28
C PRO A 320 14.84 27.73 -10.21
N VAL A 321 13.92 26.78 -10.30
CA VAL A 321 12.95 26.52 -9.23
C VAL A 321 13.65 25.66 -8.19
N ASP A 322 14.11 26.29 -7.11
CA ASP A 322 14.78 25.62 -6.00
C ASP A 322 13.82 24.66 -5.29
N TYR A 323 14.14 23.37 -5.32
CA TYR A 323 13.28 22.30 -4.80
C TYR A 323 13.38 22.15 -3.27
N ASP A 324 14.47 22.61 -2.65
CA ASP A 324 14.75 22.34 -1.23
C ASP A 324 13.87 23.20 -0.29
N SER A 325 13.39 24.36 -0.77
CA SER A 325 12.54 25.27 0.00
C SER A 325 11.20 24.63 0.43
N TYR A 326 10.62 23.78 -0.43
CA TYR A 326 9.29 23.20 -0.19
C TYR A 326 9.26 22.15 0.94
N TYR A 327 10.38 21.45 1.16
CA TYR A 327 10.49 20.45 2.24
C TYR A 327 10.66 21.10 3.62
N PHE A 328 11.38 22.22 3.71
CA PHE A 328 11.61 22.90 4.99
C PHE A 328 10.35 23.60 5.53
N GLN A 329 9.53 24.18 4.65
CA GLN A 329 8.37 24.97 5.09
C GLN A 329 7.22 24.10 5.63
N HIS A 330 7.00 22.90 5.08
CA HIS A 330 5.96 21.99 5.58
C HIS A 330 6.21 21.45 6.99
N HIS A 331 7.47 21.34 7.44
CA HIS A 331 7.78 20.85 8.79
C HIS A 331 7.61 21.88 9.91
N GLN A 332 7.64 23.19 9.62
CA GLN A 332 7.32 24.21 10.63
C GLN A 332 5.81 24.31 10.90
N GLN A 333 4.97 24.06 9.90
CA GLN A 333 3.53 24.35 9.97
C GLN A 333 2.69 23.34 10.77
N GLN A 334 3.25 22.18 11.15
CA GLN A 334 2.59 21.21 12.04
C GLN A 334 2.93 21.39 13.54
N ASN A 335 3.87 22.27 13.90
CA ASN A 335 4.25 22.53 15.29
C ASN A 335 3.70 23.85 15.87
N SER A 336 2.92 24.61 15.08
CA SER A 336 2.40 25.94 15.48
C SER A 336 1.01 25.93 16.12
N GLU A 337 0.21 24.87 15.99
CA GLU A 337 -1.19 24.83 16.49
C GLU A 337 -1.35 24.25 17.91
N ARG A 338 -0.41 24.54 18.82
CA ARG A 338 -0.59 24.34 20.28
C ARG A 338 0.03 25.45 21.15
N MET A 339 -0.20 26.72 20.81
CA MET A 339 0.07 27.85 21.72
C MET A 339 -1.03 28.90 21.66
N SER A 340 -1.90 28.92 22.69
CA SER A 340 -2.78 30.05 22.97
C SER A 340 -1.98 31.18 23.63
N PRO A 341 -2.14 32.46 23.20
CA PRO A 341 -1.41 33.57 23.81
C PRO A 341 -1.96 33.90 25.20
N ASN A 342 -1.06 34.20 26.14
CA ASN A 342 -1.42 34.85 27.40
C ASN A 342 -0.29 35.82 27.82
N TYR A 343 -0.66 36.95 28.42
CA TYR A 343 0.24 38.10 28.62
C TYR A 343 1.19 37.92 29.82
N TYR A 344 2.46 38.35 29.66
CA TYR A 344 3.30 38.86 30.77
C TYR A 344 2.75 40.23 31.22
N HIS A 345 2.86 40.73 32.46
CA HIS A 345 3.95 40.77 33.47
C HIS A 345 3.32 41.25 34.82
N PRO A 346 4.06 41.51 35.94
CA PRO A 346 5.23 40.84 36.51
C PRO A 346 5.07 40.48 38.03
N ILE A 347 5.92 39.55 38.50
CA ILE A 347 6.64 39.52 39.80
C ILE A 347 5.97 40.13 41.06
N HIS A 348 5.77 39.31 42.10
CA HIS A 348 6.17 39.68 43.48
C HIS A 348 6.51 38.45 44.34
N GLN A 349 7.42 38.62 45.30
CA GLN A 349 7.83 37.58 46.27
C GLN A 349 6.95 37.65 47.54
N ASN A 350 6.60 36.50 48.15
CA ASN A 350 7.16 36.15 49.47
C ASN A 350 6.79 34.74 50.01
N GLN A 351 7.65 34.29 50.93
CA GLN A 351 7.47 33.43 52.12
C GLN A 351 6.18 32.57 52.26
N GLY A 352 6.37 31.27 52.54
CA GLY A 352 5.29 30.34 52.89
C GLY A 352 4.97 30.28 54.39
N LEU A 353 4.06 29.37 54.77
CA LEU A 353 3.77 28.99 56.16
C LEU A 353 3.24 27.54 56.23
N SER A 354 3.18 26.98 57.44
CA SER A 354 2.88 25.57 57.73
C SER A 354 1.63 25.38 58.60
N GLN A 355 0.98 24.21 58.49
CA GLN A 355 0.12 23.45 59.45
C GLN A 355 -0.77 22.47 58.65
N GLN A 356 -0.97 21.18 58.98
CA GLN A 356 -1.42 20.45 60.19
C GLN A 356 -2.95 20.26 60.31
N GLY A 357 -3.38 19.11 60.86
CA GLY A 357 -4.75 18.52 60.78
C GLY A 357 -4.73 17.23 59.95
N GLU A 358 -4.86 15.98 60.45
CA GLU A 358 -5.62 15.40 61.58
C GLU A 358 -7.15 15.55 61.43
N LEU A 359 -8.03 14.56 61.73
CA LEU A 359 -7.91 13.30 62.51
C LEU A 359 -9.06 12.29 62.16
N GLY A 360 -8.94 11.00 62.54
CA GLY A 360 -10.03 9.98 62.55
C GLY A 360 -9.99 8.95 61.40
N ARG A 361 -10.19 7.61 61.54
CA ARG A 361 -11.04 6.75 62.41
C ARG A 361 -12.55 6.97 62.16
N HIS A 362 -13.46 5.99 62.05
CA HIS A 362 -13.50 4.50 62.12
C HIS A 362 -14.90 4.04 61.57
N LEU A 363 -15.33 2.77 61.34
CA LEU A 363 -14.85 1.38 61.54
C LEU A 363 -15.63 0.42 60.58
N ASP A 364 -15.29 -0.88 60.56
CA ASP A 364 -16.05 -2.11 60.19
C ASP A 364 -17.36 -2.11 59.36
N ASN A 365 -17.44 -3.02 58.38
CA ASN A 365 -18.22 -4.27 58.60
C ASN A 365 -17.76 -5.46 57.72
N GLN A 366 -18.21 -6.68 58.07
CA GLN A 366 -17.71 -7.97 57.55
C GLN A 366 -18.77 -8.81 56.80
N THR A 367 -18.32 -9.94 56.24
CA THR A 367 -19.09 -11.10 55.70
C THR A 367 -19.80 -10.89 54.35
N GLY A 368 -19.89 -11.89 53.46
CA GLY A 368 -19.28 -13.23 53.47
C GLY A 368 -19.47 -13.98 52.13
N PRO A 369 -18.66 -15.02 51.81
CA PRO A 369 -18.69 -15.70 50.51
C PRO A 369 -19.43 -17.05 50.53
N GLN A 370 -19.93 -17.51 49.37
CA GLN A 370 -20.02 -18.95 49.07
C GLN A 370 -20.18 -19.27 47.58
N THR A 371 -19.72 -20.46 47.19
CA THR A 371 -19.71 -21.00 45.82
C THR A 371 -20.46 -22.33 45.75
N LEU A 372 -21.33 -22.47 44.74
CA LEU A 372 -21.97 -23.70 44.24
C LEU A 372 -22.65 -23.31 42.90
N GLY A 373 -22.89 -24.19 41.93
CA GLY A 373 -22.59 -25.61 41.80
C GLY A 373 -23.20 -26.09 40.47
N SER A 374 -22.51 -26.93 39.70
CA SER A 374 -22.98 -27.39 38.38
C SER A 374 -23.96 -28.56 38.50
N LEU A 375 -24.88 -28.74 37.52
CA LEU A 375 -25.07 -29.98 36.74
C LEU A 375 -26.33 -30.00 35.82
N GLN A 376 -26.08 -30.40 34.55
CA GLN A 376 -26.88 -31.28 33.66
C GLN A 376 -28.38 -31.04 33.29
N LYS A 377 -28.60 -31.16 31.96
CA LYS A 377 -29.77 -31.78 31.26
C LYS A 377 -31.10 -31.00 31.28
N SER A 378 -32.03 -31.16 30.32
CA SER A 378 -32.12 -32.06 29.14
C SER A 378 -32.81 -31.40 27.92
N SER A 379 -32.81 -32.12 26.79
CA SER A 379 -33.42 -31.79 25.48
C SER A 379 -34.95 -31.59 25.46
N VAL A 380 -35.51 -31.48 24.24
CA VAL A 380 -36.90 -31.22 23.82
C VAL A 380 -37.13 -29.70 23.59
N LYS A 381 -37.48 -29.23 22.39
CA LYS A 381 -38.00 -29.92 21.19
C LYS A 381 -37.41 -29.36 19.89
#